data_AF-A0A117LPY0-F1
#
_entry.id   AF-A0A117LPY0-F1
#
_cell.length_a   1.000
_cell.length_b   1.000
_cell.length_c   1.000
_cell.angle_alpha   90.00
_cell.angle_beta   90.00
_cell.angle_gamma   90.00
#
_symmetry.space_group_name_H-M   'P 1'
#
loop_
_entity.id
_entity.type
_entity.pdbx_description
1 polymer ?
#
loop_
_entity_poly.entity_id
_entity_poly.type
_entity_poly.pdbx_seq_one_letter_code
_entity_poly.pdbx_strand_id
1 'polypeptide(L)'
;MTEEVTVEVTDVVGEWTKFLKKQYKRELAELSREYPHKRSLTIDFRKILNNRLAFELLRSPGKVLGDIRDAIVQNKLVKLKDSQGPEQINIRFTNLPQKTDVRDIRADQINTFIGIEGILRKTTEVRPRIVSAVFRCRSCGKNTEPVPQGYGRFDEPDFCPNCERKTRLDLVMNRCRFVDAQKLRIQESPEGLRGGEQPQTLDIDVTDDLTGMVAPGDRVVVNGILRSVQRVNSGQKSTLFDIYLECNSIEVGEKEFEEVSITEEDETKIMALARDPSIYKKIARSIAPTIYGTDDVKEAIALQLFGGIAKEMPDGSRLRGDIHVLLVGDPGIAKSQILRYVVKLSPRGIYTSGKSSTSAGLTATAVKDEFGDGRWTLEAGALVLADMGIAAVDELDKMAKEDRSALHEAMEQQCYDDVTEVLTEGGWKLFRDVTSDDRVATLSPDGRLEYAAPSGFVASDYDGELYYIKSRQVDLAVTPNHRMYVNLNRRADEWEGFGLIRMDEVPTHKRMRFKKNAVWTGERQETYEIPPVLKFANQNSKGKLTEPIRIGMDDWLEFLGYFLSEGSVQRHHQTQVPYRVIISQKIPESVETIRQCLERLPFRFSYNGANFAINAKQLAAHLAPFGKCHEKYVP
;
A
#
# COMPACT_ATOMS: atom_id res chain seq x y z
N MET A 1 64.72 15.68 -32.34
CA MET A 1 65.01 14.25 -32.11
C MET A 1 63.69 13.54 -32.25
N THR A 2 63.47 12.94 -33.41
CA THR A 2 62.30 12.09 -33.70
C THR A 2 62.53 10.76 -33.00
N GLU A 3 61.91 10.60 -31.84
CA GLU A 3 61.86 9.28 -31.19
C GLU A 3 60.96 8.39 -32.04
N GLU A 4 61.59 7.43 -32.71
CA GLU A 4 60.92 6.28 -33.33
C GLU A 4 60.21 5.51 -32.20
N VAL A 5 58.91 5.71 -32.08
CA VAL A 5 58.04 4.87 -31.26
C VAL A 5 58.01 3.50 -31.93
N THR A 6 58.84 2.59 -31.42
CA THR A 6 58.77 1.17 -31.73
C THR A 6 57.44 0.64 -31.20
N VAL A 7 56.46 0.52 -32.08
CA VAL A 7 55.19 -0.15 -31.76
C VAL A 7 55.47 -1.64 -31.72
N GLU A 8 55.73 -2.18 -30.53
CA GLU A 8 55.67 -3.62 -30.30
C GLU A 8 54.26 -4.11 -30.66
N VAL A 9 54.13 -4.79 -31.79
CA VAL A 9 52.90 -5.49 -32.19
C VAL A 9 52.78 -6.75 -31.32
N THR A 10 52.35 -6.57 -30.08
CA THR A 10 51.97 -7.67 -29.20
C THR A 10 50.60 -8.20 -29.62
N ASP A 11 50.47 -9.50 -29.82
CA ASP A 11 49.21 -10.20 -30.12
C ASP A 11 48.31 -10.25 -28.87
N VAL A 12 47.61 -9.14 -28.61
CA VAL A 12 46.68 -8.97 -27.48
C VAL A 12 45.54 -10.00 -27.52
N VAL A 13 45.08 -10.37 -28.72
CA VAL A 13 44.04 -11.38 -28.94
C VAL A 13 44.52 -12.77 -28.50
N GLY A 14 45.79 -13.10 -28.77
CA GLY A 14 46.44 -14.32 -28.30
C GLY A 14 46.54 -14.41 -26.77
N GLU A 15 46.77 -13.29 -26.08
CA GLU A 15 46.81 -13.24 -24.61
C GLU A 15 45.42 -13.49 -23.99
N TRP A 16 44.38 -12.82 -24.50
CA TRP A 16 42.99 -13.06 -24.09
C TRP A 16 42.58 -14.52 -24.32
N THR A 17 42.98 -15.11 -25.44
CA THR A 17 42.72 -16.52 -25.73
C THR A 17 43.33 -17.45 -24.69
N LYS A 18 44.60 -17.22 -24.31
CA LYS A 18 45.28 -18.01 -23.27
C LYS A 18 44.61 -17.85 -21.92
N PHE A 19 44.22 -16.62 -21.56
CA PHE A 19 43.54 -16.31 -20.32
C PHE A 19 42.18 -17.03 -20.21
N LEU A 20 41.33 -16.88 -21.23
CA LEU A 20 40.01 -17.51 -21.29
C LEU A 20 40.09 -19.03 -21.21
N LYS A 21 41.02 -19.66 -21.94
CA LYS A 21 41.23 -21.12 -21.88
C LYS A 21 41.70 -21.62 -20.51
N LYS A 22 42.49 -20.81 -19.79
CA LYS A 22 43.06 -21.20 -18.50
C LYS A 22 42.05 -21.04 -17.36
N GLN A 23 41.35 -19.90 -17.30
CA GLN A 23 40.54 -19.52 -16.14
C GLN A 23 39.04 -19.73 -16.33
N TYR A 24 38.52 -19.71 -17.56
CA TYR A 24 37.08 -19.67 -17.85
C TYR A 24 36.60 -20.83 -18.75
N LYS A 25 37.32 -21.96 -18.73
CA LYS A 25 37.02 -23.12 -19.59
C LYS A 25 35.64 -23.73 -19.29
N ARG A 26 35.24 -23.74 -18.01
CA ARG A 26 33.96 -24.34 -17.57
C ARG A 26 32.80 -23.46 -18.02
N GLU A 27 32.91 -22.16 -17.80
CA GLU A 27 31.94 -21.13 -18.12
C GLU A 27 31.73 -21.04 -19.64
N LEU A 28 32.80 -21.13 -20.43
CA LEU A 28 32.71 -21.20 -21.89
C LEU A 28 31.99 -22.49 -22.37
N ALA A 29 32.21 -23.61 -21.69
CA ALA A 29 31.53 -24.86 -22.02
C ALA A 29 30.04 -24.83 -21.64
N GLU A 30 29.69 -24.19 -20.52
CA GLU A 30 28.32 -23.96 -20.06
C GLU A 30 27.58 -23.02 -21.02
N LEU A 31 28.20 -21.89 -21.38
CA LEU A 31 27.70 -20.95 -22.39
C LEU A 31 27.42 -21.67 -23.71
N SER A 32 28.33 -22.56 -24.16
CA SER A 32 28.15 -23.34 -25.39
C SER A 32 26.99 -24.34 -25.32
N ARG A 33 26.58 -24.78 -24.13
CA ARG A 33 25.48 -25.75 -23.93
C ARG A 33 24.13 -25.06 -23.77
N GLU A 34 24.09 -23.96 -23.03
CA GLU A 34 22.86 -23.24 -22.66
C GLU A 34 22.46 -22.17 -23.68
N TYR A 35 23.28 -21.93 -24.70
CA TYR A 35 22.91 -21.06 -25.81
C TYR A 35 21.66 -21.59 -26.53
N PRO A 36 20.64 -20.76 -26.82
CA PRO A 36 20.62 -19.29 -26.79
C PRO A 36 20.03 -18.65 -25.51
N HIS A 37 19.75 -19.43 -24.46
CA HIS A 37 19.16 -18.92 -23.22
C HIS A 37 20.16 -18.12 -22.40
N LYS A 38 21.42 -18.57 -22.34
CA LYS A 38 22.53 -17.85 -21.71
C LYS A 38 23.42 -17.26 -22.79
N ARG A 39 23.47 -15.93 -22.86
CA ARG A 39 24.22 -15.16 -23.89
C ARG A 39 25.39 -14.35 -23.31
N SER A 40 25.51 -14.26 -21.99
CA SER A 40 26.54 -13.49 -21.31
C SER A 40 27.64 -14.36 -20.71
N LEU A 41 28.89 -13.92 -20.91
CA LEU A 41 30.07 -14.42 -20.23
C LEU A 41 30.51 -13.39 -19.19
N THR A 42 30.40 -13.74 -17.91
CA THR A 42 30.82 -12.88 -16.80
C THR A 42 32.28 -13.14 -16.46
N ILE A 43 33.08 -12.07 -16.47
CA ILE A 43 34.51 -12.07 -16.15
C ILE A 43 34.73 -11.21 -14.92
N ASP A 44 35.33 -11.79 -13.89
CA ASP A 44 35.75 -11.10 -12.68
C ASP A 44 37.04 -10.30 -12.95
N PHE A 45 36.99 -8.99 -12.75
CA PHE A 45 38.11 -8.07 -12.95
C PHE A 45 39.29 -8.40 -12.03
N ARG A 46 39.04 -8.93 -10.82
CA ARG A 46 40.11 -9.31 -9.86
C ARG A 46 41.08 -10.33 -10.44
N LYS A 47 40.61 -11.18 -11.36
CA LYS A 47 41.46 -12.20 -12.01
C LYS A 47 42.39 -11.62 -13.08
N ILE A 48 42.17 -10.38 -13.52
CA ILE A 48 42.93 -9.70 -14.57
C ILE A 48 43.80 -8.57 -13.98
N LEU A 49 43.61 -8.22 -12.71
CA LEU A 49 44.22 -7.07 -12.00
C LEU A 49 45.75 -6.95 -12.19
N ASN A 50 46.47 -8.07 -12.29
CA ASN A 50 47.93 -8.10 -12.38
C ASN A 50 48.47 -8.08 -13.82
N ASN A 51 47.59 -7.97 -14.83
CA ASN A 51 47.97 -8.05 -16.24
C ASN A 51 47.79 -6.71 -16.95
N ARG A 52 48.61 -6.45 -17.99
CA ARG A 52 48.49 -5.28 -18.88
C ARG A 52 47.07 -5.11 -19.44
N LEU A 53 46.37 -6.23 -19.61
CA LEU A 53 44.97 -6.32 -20.03
C LEU A 53 44.00 -5.51 -19.15
N ALA A 54 44.25 -5.39 -17.84
CA ALA A 54 43.40 -4.60 -16.94
C ALA A 54 43.48 -3.10 -17.26
N PHE A 55 44.69 -2.59 -17.52
CA PHE A 55 44.89 -1.18 -17.89
C PHE A 55 44.27 -0.85 -19.25
N GLU A 56 44.38 -1.77 -20.21
CA GLU A 56 43.78 -1.58 -21.54
C GLU A 56 42.24 -1.59 -21.46
N LEU A 57 41.66 -2.43 -20.60
CA LEU A 57 40.21 -2.46 -20.37
C LEU A 57 39.70 -1.14 -19.78
N LEU A 58 40.39 -0.58 -18.78
CA LEU A 58 39.99 0.69 -18.17
C LEU A 58 40.09 1.87 -19.14
N ARG A 59 41.14 1.90 -19.98
CA ARG A 59 41.40 3.02 -20.89
C ARG A 59 40.64 2.93 -22.21
N SER A 60 40.41 1.73 -22.74
CA SER A 60 39.84 1.52 -24.07
C SER A 60 38.93 0.27 -24.10
N PRO A 61 37.83 0.28 -23.32
CA PRO A 61 36.96 -0.89 -23.15
C PRO A 61 36.34 -1.37 -24.47
N GLY A 62 35.97 -0.45 -25.37
CA GLY A 62 35.37 -0.82 -26.66
C GLY A 62 36.28 -1.68 -27.53
N LYS A 63 37.60 -1.41 -27.52
CA LYS A 63 38.58 -2.21 -28.24
C LYS A 63 38.75 -3.59 -27.59
N VAL A 64 38.90 -3.63 -26.27
CA VAL A 64 39.06 -4.89 -25.51
C VAL A 64 37.85 -5.82 -25.67
N LEU A 65 36.63 -5.27 -25.66
CA LEU A 65 35.41 -6.05 -25.92
C LEU A 65 35.42 -6.65 -27.34
N GLY A 66 35.94 -5.91 -28.33
CA GLY A 66 36.17 -6.41 -29.69
C GLY A 66 37.22 -7.52 -29.72
N ASP A 67 38.39 -7.30 -29.10
CA ASP A 67 39.50 -8.25 -29.05
C ASP A 67 39.09 -9.58 -28.40
N ILE A 68 38.27 -9.54 -27.34
CA ILE A 68 37.74 -10.75 -26.68
C ILE A 68 36.72 -11.45 -27.57
N ARG A 69 35.84 -10.72 -28.25
CA ARG A 69 34.92 -11.32 -29.23
C ARG A 69 35.69 -12.03 -30.33
N ASP A 70 36.68 -11.37 -30.91
CA ASP A 70 37.54 -11.93 -31.95
C ASP A 70 38.30 -13.16 -31.42
N ALA A 71 38.81 -13.13 -30.19
CA ALA A 71 39.45 -14.28 -29.57
C ALA A 71 38.50 -15.49 -29.46
N ILE A 72 37.22 -15.27 -29.12
CA ILE A 72 36.20 -16.32 -29.06
C ILE A 72 35.88 -16.86 -30.45
N VAL A 73 35.70 -15.98 -31.45
CA VAL A 73 35.38 -16.33 -32.84
C VAL A 73 36.51 -17.11 -33.50
N GLN A 74 37.72 -16.53 -33.53
CA GLN A 74 38.87 -17.06 -34.25
C GLN A 74 39.32 -18.42 -33.69
N ASN A 75 39.27 -18.59 -32.36
CA ASN A 75 39.69 -19.84 -31.72
C ASN A 75 38.56 -20.85 -31.50
N LYS A 76 37.34 -20.56 -32.00
CA LYS A 76 36.15 -21.42 -31.87
C LYS A 76 35.96 -21.92 -30.43
N LEU A 77 36.14 -21.02 -29.45
CA LEU A 77 36.04 -21.36 -28.04
C LEU A 77 34.62 -21.79 -27.65
N VAL A 78 33.63 -21.33 -28.41
CA VAL A 78 32.21 -21.68 -28.27
C VAL A 78 31.75 -22.33 -29.56
N LYS A 79 31.18 -23.53 -29.48
CA LYS A 79 30.63 -24.26 -30.63
C LYS A 79 29.13 -23.99 -30.69
N LEU A 80 28.75 -22.96 -31.43
CA LEU A 80 27.34 -22.64 -31.70
C LEU A 80 26.81 -23.61 -32.78
N LYS A 81 25.59 -24.13 -32.59
CA LYS A 81 24.87 -24.89 -33.64
C LYS A 81 24.46 -23.92 -34.76
N ASP A 82 24.53 -24.41 -36.00
CA ASP A 82 24.48 -23.66 -37.26
C ASP A 82 23.53 -22.45 -37.34
N SER A 83 24.02 -21.37 -37.97
CA SER A 83 23.33 -20.14 -38.43
C SER A 83 23.27 -18.92 -37.49
N GLN A 84 23.83 -18.98 -36.28
CA GLN A 84 23.98 -17.78 -35.42
C GLN A 84 25.46 -17.55 -35.12
N GLY A 85 26.00 -16.43 -35.62
CA GLY A 85 27.40 -16.07 -35.46
C GLY A 85 27.75 -15.79 -34.00
N PRO A 86 29.02 -16.02 -33.58
CA PRO A 86 29.53 -15.71 -32.24
C PRO A 86 29.51 -14.22 -31.86
N GLU A 87 29.07 -13.33 -32.75
CA GLU A 87 28.76 -11.90 -32.51
C GLU A 87 27.55 -11.65 -31.58
N GLN A 88 27.06 -12.69 -30.91
CA GLN A 88 25.87 -12.67 -30.06
C GLN A 88 26.19 -12.90 -28.58
N ILE A 89 27.47 -13.04 -28.23
CA ILE A 89 27.90 -13.21 -26.83
C ILE A 89 28.23 -11.84 -26.21
N ASN A 90 27.57 -11.54 -25.10
CA ASN A 90 27.83 -10.36 -24.29
C ASN A 90 28.94 -10.65 -23.28
N ILE A 91 29.96 -9.80 -23.21
CA ILE A 91 31.07 -9.96 -22.26
C ILE A 91 30.86 -8.98 -21.13
N ARG A 92 30.61 -9.50 -19.92
CA ARG A 92 30.21 -8.73 -18.75
C ARG A 92 31.38 -8.69 -17.76
N PHE A 93 31.80 -7.52 -17.28
CA PHE A 93 32.93 -7.38 -16.34
C PHE A 93 32.45 -6.98 -14.95
N THR A 94 32.79 -7.78 -13.94
CA THR A 94 32.34 -7.57 -12.54
C THR A 94 33.50 -7.29 -11.59
N ASN A 95 33.20 -6.78 -10.39
CA ASN A 95 34.13 -6.48 -9.30
C ASN A 95 35.23 -5.46 -9.66
N LEU A 96 34.83 -4.32 -10.23
CA LEU A 96 35.78 -3.23 -10.47
C LEU A 96 36.35 -2.70 -9.15
N PRO A 97 37.67 -2.46 -9.07
CA PRO A 97 38.31 -2.05 -7.81
C PRO A 97 38.02 -0.60 -7.44
N GLN A 98 37.81 0.26 -8.44
CA GLN A 98 37.51 1.67 -8.24
C GLN A 98 36.05 1.92 -8.60
N LYS A 99 35.32 2.47 -7.64
CA LYS A 99 33.96 2.98 -7.82
C LYS A 99 34.04 4.51 -7.80
N THR A 100 33.42 5.14 -8.79
CA THR A 100 33.36 6.59 -8.94
C THR A 100 31.97 7.06 -8.58
N ASP A 101 31.86 8.04 -7.70
CA ASP A 101 30.59 8.65 -7.39
C ASP A 101 30.06 9.46 -8.59
N VAL A 102 28.74 9.53 -8.75
CA VAL A 102 28.09 10.23 -9.88
C VAL A 102 28.57 11.67 -10.00
N ARG A 103 28.85 12.32 -8.86
CA ARG A 103 29.32 13.69 -8.78
C ARG A 103 30.77 13.89 -9.19
N ASP A 104 31.59 12.87 -9.05
CA ASP A 104 33.03 12.93 -9.35
C ASP A 104 33.33 12.65 -10.82
N ILE A 105 32.29 12.47 -11.64
CA ILE A 105 32.43 12.28 -13.08
C ILE A 105 33.00 13.55 -13.73
N ARG A 106 34.10 13.39 -14.48
CA ARG A 106 34.82 14.47 -15.17
C ARG A 106 35.09 14.11 -16.63
N ALA A 107 35.51 15.10 -17.41
CA ALA A 107 35.65 14.98 -18.86
C ALA A 107 36.77 14.00 -19.30
N ASP A 108 37.78 13.81 -18.47
CA ASP A 108 38.88 12.85 -18.67
C ASP A 108 38.42 11.38 -18.64
N GLN A 109 37.27 11.11 -18.04
CA GLN A 109 36.69 9.77 -17.94
C GLN A 109 35.79 9.40 -19.14
N ILE A 110 35.57 10.31 -20.09
CA ILE A 110 34.75 10.02 -21.27
C ILE A 110 35.42 8.91 -22.10
N ASN A 111 34.64 7.92 -22.53
CA ASN A 111 35.05 6.68 -23.21
C ASN A 111 35.94 5.74 -22.38
N THR A 112 36.07 5.96 -21.07
CA THR A 112 36.74 5.02 -20.15
C THR A 112 35.75 4.08 -19.47
N PHE A 113 36.25 3.00 -18.89
CA PHE A 113 35.44 2.02 -18.16
C PHE A 113 35.36 2.41 -16.67
N ILE A 114 34.16 2.71 -16.19
CA ILE A 114 33.92 3.16 -14.82
C ILE A 114 32.85 2.30 -14.13
N GLY A 115 32.99 2.11 -12.82
CA GLY A 115 31.97 1.54 -11.95
C GLY A 115 31.31 2.64 -11.14
N ILE A 116 29.99 2.72 -11.16
CA ILE A 116 29.20 3.72 -10.42
C ILE A 116 28.30 2.98 -9.43
N GLU A 117 28.28 3.44 -8.19
CA GLU A 117 27.40 2.93 -7.15
C GLU A 117 26.29 3.94 -6.83
N GLY A 118 25.07 3.45 -6.64
CA GLY A 118 23.95 4.28 -6.27
C GLY A 118 22.63 3.52 -6.14
N ILE A 119 21.56 4.27 -5.91
CA ILE A 119 20.19 3.75 -5.78
C ILE A 119 19.47 3.97 -7.10
N LEU A 120 18.78 2.93 -7.59
CA LEU A 120 17.97 3.03 -8.79
C LEU A 120 16.72 3.88 -8.52
N ARG A 121 16.59 5.03 -9.17
CA ARG A 121 15.43 5.92 -8.96
C ARG A 121 14.27 5.60 -9.89
N LYS A 122 14.57 5.38 -11.18
CA LYS A 122 13.56 5.16 -12.23
C LYS A 122 14.05 4.16 -13.26
N THR A 123 13.10 3.44 -13.84
CA THR A 123 13.31 2.50 -14.94
C THR A 123 12.23 2.71 -16.00
N THR A 124 12.59 2.75 -17.28
CA THR A 124 11.59 2.69 -18.36
C THR A 124 11.07 1.28 -18.54
N GLU A 125 9.97 1.14 -19.27
CA GLU A 125 9.55 -0.14 -19.85
C GLU A 125 10.63 -0.68 -20.79
N VAL A 126 10.73 -2.00 -20.90
CA VAL A 126 11.61 -2.67 -21.86
C VAL A 126 11.04 -2.49 -23.27
N ARG A 127 11.84 -1.95 -24.19
CA ARG A 127 11.44 -1.67 -25.57
C ARG A 127 12.48 -2.18 -26.56
N PRO A 128 12.08 -2.68 -27.75
CA PRO A 128 13.02 -3.13 -28.76
C PRO A 128 13.75 -1.94 -29.40
N ARG A 129 15.09 -1.99 -29.42
CA ARG A 129 15.97 -1.02 -30.08
C ARG A 129 16.65 -1.66 -31.29
N ILE A 130 16.70 -0.96 -32.41
CA ILE A 130 17.48 -1.38 -33.58
C ILE A 130 18.97 -1.16 -33.28
N VAL A 131 19.77 -2.21 -33.37
CA VAL A 131 21.24 -2.14 -33.23
C VAL A 131 21.92 -2.19 -34.59
N SER A 132 21.26 -2.79 -35.58
CA SER A 132 21.76 -2.88 -36.95
C SER A 132 20.59 -2.74 -37.92
N ALA A 133 20.62 -1.67 -38.71
CA ALA A 133 19.58 -1.33 -39.67
C ALA A 133 19.97 -1.75 -41.09
N VAL A 134 19.05 -2.39 -41.81
CA VAL A 134 19.22 -2.71 -43.23
C VAL A 134 18.22 -1.90 -44.02
N PHE A 135 18.73 -1.16 -44.99
CA PHE A 135 17.93 -0.28 -45.82
C PHE A 135 17.79 -0.84 -47.24
N ARG A 136 16.66 -0.57 -47.89
CA ARG A 136 16.43 -0.87 -49.30
C ARG A 136 16.38 0.42 -50.10
N CYS A 137 17.21 0.51 -51.11
CA CYS A 137 17.22 1.65 -52.01
C CYS A 137 16.04 1.59 -52.99
N ARG A 138 15.24 2.68 -53.08
CA ARG A 138 14.12 2.74 -54.04
C ARG A 138 14.56 2.82 -55.50
N SER A 139 15.76 3.32 -55.80
CA SER A 139 16.22 3.47 -57.19
C SER A 139 16.86 2.21 -57.76
N CYS A 140 17.67 1.48 -56.98
CA CYS A 140 18.32 0.25 -57.44
C CYS A 140 17.71 -1.04 -56.88
N GLY A 141 16.76 -0.96 -55.95
CA GLY A 141 16.09 -2.11 -55.34
C GLY A 141 16.96 -2.99 -54.45
N LYS A 142 18.28 -2.73 -54.37
CA LYS A 142 19.21 -3.52 -53.54
C LYS A 142 19.21 -3.06 -52.09
N ASN A 143 19.54 -4.00 -51.20
CA ASN A 143 19.68 -3.74 -49.78
C ASN A 143 21.09 -3.28 -49.45
N THR A 144 21.23 -2.37 -48.48
CA THR A 144 22.52 -1.96 -47.93
C THR A 144 23.08 -3.08 -47.06
N GLU A 145 24.39 -3.01 -46.82
CA GLU A 145 24.97 -3.73 -45.70
C GLU A 145 24.36 -3.24 -44.37
N PRO A 146 24.38 -4.08 -43.33
CA PRO A 146 23.86 -3.70 -42.03
C PRO A 146 24.61 -2.49 -41.46
N VAL A 147 23.90 -1.38 -41.25
CA VAL A 147 24.45 -0.15 -40.69
C VAL A 147 24.29 -0.19 -39.17
N PRO A 148 25.39 -0.14 -38.40
CA PRO A 148 25.32 -0.13 -36.94
C PRO A 148 24.61 1.13 -36.46
N GLN A 149 23.73 0.98 -35.48
CA GLN A 149 22.94 2.07 -34.91
C GLN A 149 23.43 2.38 -33.49
N GLY A 150 23.87 3.63 -33.30
CA GLY A 150 24.29 4.15 -32.00
C GLY A 150 23.12 4.50 -31.08
N TYR A 151 23.45 5.11 -29.95
CA TYR A 151 22.47 5.78 -29.11
C TYR A 151 22.15 7.18 -29.65
N GLY A 152 20.89 7.59 -29.56
CA GLY A 152 20.42 8.90 -30.02
C GLY A 152 19.72 8.84 -31.37
N ARG A 153 20.21 9.62 -32.35
CA ARG A 153 19.54 9.77 -33.64
C ARG A 153 19.72 8.51 -34.48
N PHE A 154 18.65 8.13 -35.17
CA PHE A 154 18.67 7.05 -36.15
C PHE A 154 19.58 7.43 -37.33
N ASP A 155 20.62 6.63 -37.56
CA ASP A 155 21.64 6.87 -38.57
C ASP A 155 21.23 6.23 -39.90
N GLU A 156 20.75 7.06 -40.81
CA GLU A 156 20.43 6.68 -42.19
C GLU A 156 21.55 7.16 -43.13
N PRO A 157 22.12 6.30 -43.99
CA PRO A 157 23.10 6.72 -44.99
C PRO A 157 22.52 7.76 -45.96
N ASP A 158 23.22 8.87 -46.17
CA ASP A 158 22.77 9.94 -47.09
C ASP A 158 22.72 9.50 -48.57
N PHE A 159 23.47 8.46 -48.92
CA PHE A 159 23.58 7.92 -50.28
C PHE A 159 23.50 6.40 -50.24
N CYS A 160 22.98 5.80 -51.31
CA CYS A 160 22.98 4.36 -51.44
C CYS A 160 24.40 3.85 -51.75
N PRO A 161 25.01 2.97 -50.93
CA PRO A 161 26.37 2.47 -51.14
C PRO A 161 26.51 1.63 -52.43
N ASN A 162 25.40 1.10 -52.97
CA ASN A 162 25.44 0.23 -54.14
C ASN A 162 25.18 0.97 -55.48
N CYS A 163 24.60 2.17 -55.46
CA CYS A 163 24.39 2.95 -56.70
C CYS A 163 24.83 4.41 -56.60
N GLU A 164 25.40 4.82 -55.46
CA GLU A 164 25.97 6.14 -55.14
C GLU A 164 25.05 7.35 -55.41
N ARG A 165 23.75 7.10 -55.62
CA ARG A 165 22.74 8.13 -55.82
C ARG A 165 22.13 8.52 -54.49
N LYS A 166 21.87 9.83 -54.34
CA LYS A 166 21.02 10.36 -53.28
C LYS A 166 19.59 9.93 -53.56
N THR A 167 19.09 8.95 -52.82
CA THR A 167 17.74 8.40 -52.98
C THR A 167 17.20 8.09 -51.60
N ARG A 168 15.87 8.17 -51.40
CA ARG A 168 15.23 7.73 -50.16
C ARG A 168 15.47 6.23 -49.95
N LEU A 169 15.91 5.88 -48.74
CA LEU A 169 16.13 4.52 -48.30
C LEU A 169 14.94 4.07 -47.45
N ASP A 170 14.33 2.93 -47.78
CA ASP A 170 13.27 2.36 -46.96
C ASP A 170 13.88 1.38 -45.96
N LEU A 171 13.52 1.50 -44.68
CA LEU A 171 13.95 0.54 -43.66
C LEU A 171 13.30 -0.83 -43.90
N VAL A 172 14.12 -1.88 -44.01
CA VAL A 172 13.64 -3.26 -44.16
C VAL A 172 13.59 -3.92 -42.78
N MET A 173 12.49 -3.74 -42.07
CA MET A 173 12.30 -4.24 -40.70
C MET A 173 12.69 -5.71 -40.54
N ASN A 174 12.29 -6.58 -41.47
CA ASN A 174 12.54 -8.03 -41.41
C ASN A 174 14.03 -8.43 -41.49
N ARG A 175 14.92 -7.52 -41.90
CA ARG A 175 16.37 -7.75 -41.96
C ARG A 175 17.13 -6.91 -40.93
N CYS A 176 16.44 -6.08 -40.16
CA CYS A 176 17.04 -5.33 -39.08
C CYS A 176 17.21 -6.22 -37.84
N ARG A 177 18.27 -5.95 -37.08
CA ARG A 177 18.50 -6.62 -35.80
C ARG A 177 17.99 -5.72 -34.68
N PHE A 178 17.06 -6.27 -33.90
CA PHE A 178 16.52 -5.65 -32.70
C PHE A 178 17.11 -6.32 -31.46
N VAL A 179 17.31 -5.53 -30.42
CA VAL A 179 17.73 -5.97 -29.09
C VAL A 179 16.86 -5.24 -28.07
N ASP A 180 16.47 -5.93 -27.00
CA ASP A 180 15.74 -5.31 -25.91
C ASP A 180 16.59 -4.22 -25.25
N ALA A 181 16.00 -3.06 -25.03
CA ALA A 181 16.65 -1.92 -24.43
C ALA A 181 15.78 -1.33 -23.33
N GLN A 182 16.43 -0.89 -22.27
CA GLN A 182 15.80 -0.26 -21.11
C GLN A 182 16.68 0.88 -20.65
N LYS A 183 16.07 2.01 -20.27
CA LYS A 183 16.79 3.11 -19.64
C LYS A 183 16.58 3.06 -18.14
N LEU A 184 17.67 3.28 -17.42
CA LEU A 184 17.71 3.33 -15.96
C LEU A 184 18.23 4.69 -15.54
N ARG A 185 17.73 5.23 -14.43
CA ARG A 185 18.26 6.44 -13.80
C ARG A 185 18.76 6.11 -12.41
N ILE A 186 20.07 6.19 -12.23
CA ILE A 186 20.72 5.98 -10.93
C ILE A 186 20.85 7.32 -10.21
N GLN A 187 20.75 7.27 -8.89
CA GLN A 187 20.94 8.40 -7.99
C GLN A 187 22.04 8.07 -6.99
N GLU A 188 22.89 9.06 -6.72
CA GLU A 188 23.92 8.97 -5.70
C GLU A 188 23.32 8.66 -4.31
N SER A 189 23.99 7.79 -3.56
CA SER A 189 23.56 7.41 -2.21
C SER A 189 23.59 8.60 -1.25
N PRO A 190 22.51 8.92 -0.53
CA PRO A 190 22.44 10.09 0.32
C PRO A 190 23.35 10.02 1.56
N GLU A 191 23.84 8.83 1.93
CA GLU A 191 24.70 8.61 3.10
C GLU A 191 26.07 9.31 3.00
N GLY A 192 26.56 9.59 1.79
CA GLY A 192 27.84 10.27 1.55
C GLY A 192 27.74 11.80 1.41
N LEU A 193 26.52 12.35 1.40
CA LEU A 193 26.30 13.77 1.11
C LEU A 193 26.48 14.66 2.33
N ARG A 194 27.04 15.85 2.12
CA ARG A 194 27.08 16.89 3.15
C ARG A 194 25.69 17.52 3.28
N GLY A 195 25.29 17.85 4.51
CA GLY A 195 23.95 18.36 4.79
C GLY A 195 23.57 19.56 3.92
N GLY A 196 22.53 19.40 3.08
CA GLY A 196 22.00 20.42 2.18
C GLY A 196 22.37 20.25 0.69
N GLU A 197 23.27 19.33 0.35
CA GLU A 197 23.62 19.08 -1.05
C GLU A 197 22.60 18.16 -1.73
N GLN A 198 22.20 18.51 -2.95
CA GLN A 198 21.28 17.68 -3.74
C GLN A 198 22.03 16.49 -4.37
N PRO A 199 21.51 15.26 -4.27
CA PRO A 199 22.07 14.09 -4.93
C PRO A 199 22.05 14.26 -6.44
N GLN A 200 23.15 13.92 -7.10
CA GLN A 200 23.24 13.92 -8.56
C GLN A 200 22.64 12.62 -9.13
N THR A 201 22.17 12.69 -10.38
CA THR A 201 21.60 11.54 -11.09
C THR A 201 22.31 11.32 -12.41
N LEU A 202 22.43 10.06 -12.84
CA LEU A 202 22.99 9.69 -14.13
C LEU A 202 22.07 8.72 -14.87
N ASP A 203 21.95 8.91 -16.18
CA ASP A 203 21.18 8.04 -17.06
C ASP A 203 22.07 6.89 -17.55
N ILE A 204 21.52 5.69 -17.52
CA ILE A 204 22.20 4.44 -17.85
C ILE A 204 21.37 3.71 -18.90
N ASP A 205 22.02 3.33 -20.00
CA ASP A 205 21.40 2.52 -21.04
C ASP A 205 21.75 1.05 -20.87
N VAL A 206 20.73 0.21 -20.77
CA VAL A 206 20.83 -1.23 -20.55
C VAL A 206 20.27 -1.97 -21.77
N THR A 207 20.94 -3.05 -22.15
CA THR A 207 20.60 -3.81 -23.36
C THR A 207 20.63 -5.33 -23.13
N ASP A 208 19.80 -6.04 -23.90
CA ASP A 208 19.70 -7.50 -23.98
C ASP A 208 19.42 -8.15 -22.61
N ASP A 209 20.30 -9.03 -22.14
CA ASP A 209 20.14 -9.86 -20.94
C ASP A 209 20.10 -9.08 -19.62
N LEU A 210 20.53 -7.82 -19.60
CA LEU A 210 20.50 -6.98 -18.40
C LEU A 210 19.15 -6.28 -18.19
N THR A 211 18.27 -6.29 -19.20
CA THR A 211 16.97 -5.61 -19.10
C THR A 211 16.02 -6.35 -18.16
N GLY A 212 15.25 -5.62 -17.37
CA GLY A 212 14.28 -6.19 -16.41
C GLY A 212 14.90 -6.86 -15.17
N MET A 213 16.23 -6.83 -14.99
CA MET A 213 16.89 -7.44 -13.83
C MET A 213 16.75 -6.64 -12.53
N VAL A 214 16.55 -5.32 -12.63
CA VAL A 214 16.58 -4.39 -11.49
C VAL A 214 15.29 -3.60 -11.38
N ALA A 215 14.87 -3.34 -10.14
CA ALA A 215 13.67 -2.59 -9.81
C ALA A 215 14.02 -1.21 -9.20
N PRO A 216 13.15 -0.20 -9.36
CA PRO A 216 13.31 1.07 -8.65
C PRO A 216 13.42 0.84 -7.13
N GLY A 217 14.41 1.46 -6.49
CA GLY A 217 14.74 1.29 -5.07
C GLY A 217 15.97 0.42 -4.82
N ASP A 218 16.37 -0.43 -5.78
CA ASP A 218 17.52 -1.32 -5.61
C ASP A 218 18.84 -0.52 -5.49
N ARG A 219 19.71 -0.93 -4.56
CA ARG A 219 21.10 -0.48 -4.50
C ARG A 219 21.91 -1.28 -5.52
N VAL A 220 22.50 -0.60 -6.50
CA VAL A 220 23.19 -1.25 -7.61
C VAL A 220 24.57 -0.64 -7.83
N VAL A 221 25.51 -1.50 -8.22
CA VAL A 221 26.81 -1.11 -8.77
C VAL A 221 26.75 -1.40 -10.27
N VAL A 222 26.81 -0.34 -11.08
CA VAL A 222 26.75 -0.44 -12.53
C VAL A 222 28.13 -0.18 -13.11
N ASN A 223 28.69 -1.17 -13.81
CA ASN A 223 29.94 -1.02 -14.54
C ASN A 223 29.65 -0.77 -16.02
N GLY A 224 30.25 0.25 -16.60
CA GLY A 224 29.95 0.63 -17.98
C GLY A 224 30.96 1.59 -18.59
N ILE A 225 30.69 1.94 -19.84
CA ILE A 225 31.49 2.91 -20.60
C ILE A 225 30.80 4.26 -20.51
N LEU A 226 31.50 5.29 -20.02
CA LEU A 226 30.94 6.64 -20.00
C LEU A 226 30.91 7.21 -21.42
N ARG A 227 29.72 7.55 -21.90
CA ARG A 227 29.50 8.12 -23.24
C ARG A 227 28.99 9.55 -23.12
N SER A 228 29.24 10.33 -24.17
CA SER A 228 28.70 11.68 -24.31
C SER A 228 27.96 11.82 -25.64
N VAL A 229 26.84 12.53 -25.62
CA VAL A 229 26.05 12.86 -26.82
C VAL A 229 25.83 14.36 -26.85
N GLN A 230 25.96 14.93 -28.05
CA GLN A 230 25.78 16.36 -28.24
C GLN A 230 24.29 16.72 -28.07
N ARG A 231 24.00 17.67 -27.18
CA ARG A 231 22.63 18.14 -26.97
C ARG A 231 22.17 18.96 -28.17
N VAL A 232 20.99 18.66 -28.68
CA VAL A 232 20.34 19.43 -29.76
C VAL A 232 19.16 20.18 -29.16
N ASN A 233 19.21 21.51 -29.18
CA ASN A 233 18.14 22.35 -28.66
C ASN A 233 17.50 23.12 -29.82
N SER A 234 16.22 22.91 -30.07
CA SER A 234 15.47 23.56 -31.18
C SER A 234 16.17 23.50 -32.54
N GLY A 235 16.81 22.37 -32.86
CA GLY A 235 17.52 22.15 -34.13
C GLY A 235 18.94 22.72 -34.22
N GLN A 236 19.41 23.46 -33.21
CA GLN A 236 20.80 23.91 -33.12
C GLN A 236 21.63 22.99 -32.21
N LYS A 237 22.85 22.67 -32.66
CA LYS A 237 23.80 21.86 -31.91
C LYS A 237 24.40 22.69 -30.77
N SER A 238 24.26 22.21 -29.52
CA SER A 238 24.84 22.85 -28.34
C SER A 238 26.34 22.51 -28.21
N THR A 239 27.10 23.37 -27.54
CA THR A 239 28.45 23.07 -27.06
C THR A 239 28.44 22.21 -25.79
N LEU A 240 27.28 22.11 -25.13
CA LEU A 240 27.06 21.22 -23.99
C LEU A 240 26.73 19.81 -24.49
N PHE A 241 27.41 18.83 -23.90
CA PHE A 241 27.18 17.41 -24.12
C PHE A 241 26.50 16.82 -22.90
N ASP A 242 25.49 16.00 -23.14
CA ASP A 242 24.87 15.20 -22.11
C ASP A 242 25.68 13.90 -21.96
N ILE A 243 25.89 13.46 -20.71
CA ILE A 243 26.62 12.23 -20.39
C ILE A 243 25.63 11.12 -20.01
N TYR A 244 25.96 9.90 -20.39
CA TYR A 244 25.21 8.71 -20.00
C TYR A 244 26.15 7.51 -19.92
N LEU A 245 25.78 6.49 -19.16
CA LEU A 245 26.56 5.28 -19.01
C LEU A 245 26.00 4.17 -19.92
N GLU A 246 26.84 3.68 -20.83
CA GLU A 246 26.54 2.45 -21.58
C GLU A 246 26.84 1.25 -20.69
N CYS A 247 25.79 0.58 -20.21
CA CYS A 247 25.92 -0.46 -19.19
C CYS A 247 26.57 -1.73 -19.75
N ASN A 248 27.66 -2.15 -19.12
CA ASN A 248 28.29 -3.43 -19.39
C ASN A 248 27.89 -4.50 -18.37
N SER A 249 27.77 -4.20 -17.08
CA SER A 249 27.27 -5.14 -16.09
C SER A 249 26.55 -4.42 -14.97
N ILE A 250 25.61 -5.12 -14.35
CA ILE A 250 24.90 -4.65 -13.17
C ILE A 250 25.14 -5.67 -12.06
N GLU A 251 25.69 -5.19 -10.95
CA GLU A 251 25.79 -5.93 -9.71
C GLU A 251 24.72 -5.36 -8.78
N VAL A 252 23.66 -6.14 -8.56
CA VAL A 252 22.67 -5.77 -7.55
C VAL A 252 23.34 -6.03 -6.21
N GLY A 253 23.47 -4.97 -5.39
CA GLY A 253 23.87 -5.15 -3.99
C GLY A 253 22.90 -6.15 -3.37
N GLU A 254 23.39 -7.04 -2.51
CA GLU A 254 22.58 -8.12 -1.93
C GLU A 254 21.21 -7.56 -1.55
N LYS A 255 20.15 -8.14 -2.14
CA LYS A 255 18.80 -7.99 -1.63
C LYS A 255 18.85 -8.58 -0.24
N GLU A 256 19.20 -7.75 0.73
CA GLU A 256 19.23 -8.15 2.12
C GLU A 256 17.82 -8.70 2.40
N PHE A 257 17.74 -10.02 2.57
CA PHE A 257 16.71 -10.81 3.25
C PHE A 257 15.60 -11.55 2.49
N GLU A 258 15.37 -11.41 1.17
CA GLU A 258 14.32 -12.26 0.54
C GLU A 258 14.78 -13.70 0.22
N GLU A 259 16.08 -14.00 0.21
CA GLU A 259 16.60 -15.37 0.14
C GLU A 259 17.84 -15.57 1.03
N VAL A 260 17.71 -15.43 2.36
CA VAL A 260 18.69 -16.07 3.24
C VAL A 260 18.47 -17.57 3.13
N SER A 261 19.23 -18.23 2.25
CA SER A 261 19.30 -19.70 2.23
C SER A 261 19.96 -20.16 3.52
N ILE A 262 19.15 -20.51 4.53
CA ILE A 262 19.63 -20.98 5.82
C ILE A 262 20.34 -22.31 5.56
N THR A 263 21.65 -22.35 5.82
CA THR A 263 22.41 -23.60 5.76
C THR A 263 22.00 -24.51 6.91
N GLU A 264 22.15 -25.83 6.76
CA GLU A 264 21.86 -26.78 7.85
C GLU A 264 22.66 -26.44 9.12
N GLU A 265 23.90 -25.93 8.97
CA GLU A 265 24.70 -25.47 10.09
C GLU A 265 24.08 -24.28 10.82
N ASP A 266 23.52 -23.31 10.08
CA ASP A 266 22.88 -22.14 10.68
C ASP A 266 21.54 -22.48 11.34
N GLU A 267 20.79 -23.44 10.78
CA GLU A 267 19.59 -23.97 11.43
C GLU A 267 19.91 -24.57 12.81
N THR A 268 20.99 -25.35 12.92
CA THR A 268 21.40 -25.89 14.23
C THR A 268 21.77 -24.80 15.23
N LYS A 269 22.44 -23.73 14.79
CA LYS A 269 22.80 -22.59 15.63
C LYS A 269 21.56 -21.82 16.08
N ILE A 270 20.60 -21.60 15.19
CA ILE A 270 19.32 -20.93 15.51
C ILE A 270 18.55 -21.75 16.54
N MET A 271 18.44 -23.07 16.33
CA MET A 271 17.78 -23.98 17.28
C MET A 271 18.49 -24.04 18.64
N ALA A 272 19.82 -23.95 18.67
CA ALA A 272 20.58 -23.87 19.91
C ALA A 272 20.32 -22.55 20.66
N LEU A 273 20.28 -21.42 19.93
CA LEU A 273 19.98 -20.10 20.49
C LEU A 273 18.53 -19.98 20.99
N ALA A 274 17.56 -20.57 20.28
CA ALA A 274 16.15 -20.56 20.66
C ALA A 274 15.88 -21.28 21.99
N ARG A 275 16.75 -22.22 22.39
CA ARG A 275 16.65 -22.94 23.68
C ARG A 275 17.21 -22.15 24.86
N ASP A 276 17.91 -21.04 24.63
CA ASP A 276 18.48 -20.23 25.69
C ASP A 276 17.39 -19.41 26.42
N PRO A 277 17.23 -19.55 27.76
CA PRO A 277 16.24 -18.79 28.53
C PRO A 277 16.45 -17.27 28.47
N SER A 278 17.65 -16.81 28.13
CA SER A 278 18.04 -15.39 28.09
C SER A 278 17.99 -14.78 26.69
N ILE A 279 17.46 -15.50 25.69
CA ILE A 279 17.47 -15.10 24.28
C ILE A 279 16.86 -13.71 24.05
N TYR A 280 15.77 -13.38 24.74
CA TYR A 280 15.09 -12.09 24.61
C TYR A 280 16.01 -10.91 24.94
N LYS A 281 16.75 -11.01 26.06
CA LYS A 281 17.72 -9.99 26.47
C LYS A 281 18.94 -9.94 25.57
N LYS A 282 19.36 -11.08 25.02
CA LYS A 282 20.50 -11.14 24.07
C LYS A 282 20.15 -10.42 22.77
N ILE A 283 18.96 -10.66 22.24
CA ILE A 283 18.46 -9.98 21.03
C ILE A 283 18.35 -8.48 21.29
N ALA A 284 17.69 -8.07 22.38
CA ALA A 284 17.53 -6.65 22.70
C ALA A 284 18.87 -5.94 22.86
N ARG A 285 19.86 -6.55 23.54
CA ARG A 285 21.21 -5.98 23.67
C ARG A 285 22.00 -5.94 22.37
N SER A 286 21.67 -6.80 21.41
CA SER A 286 22.28 -6.78 20.07
C SER A 286 21.77 -5.61 19.22
N ILE A 287 20.63 -5.01 19.55
CA ILE A 287 20.09 -3.84 18.86
C ILE A 287 20.81 -2.58 19.36
N ALA A 288 21.48 -1.88 18.44
CA ALA A 288 22.28 -0.68 18.72
C ALA A 288 23.24 -0.85 19.94
N PRO A 289 24.26 -1.73 19.84
CA PRO A 289 25.15 -2.05 20.96
C PRO A 289 26.01 -0.86 21.42
N THR A 290 26.18 0.15 20.55
CA THR A 290 26.93 1.38 20.85
C THR A 290 26.20 2.30 21.82
N ILE A 291 24.88 2.14 21.99
CA ILE A 291 24.06 2.96 22.88
C ILE A 291 23.92 2.23 24.20
N TYR A 292 24.44 2.84 25.26
CA TYR A 292 24.35 2.31 26.61
C TYR A 292 22.98 2.61 27.23
N GLY A 293 22.38 1.60 27.87
CA GLY A 293 21.08 1.72 28.54
C GLY A 293 19.88 1.49 27.61
N THR A 294 18.71 1.94 28.08
CA THR A 294 17.39 1.84 27.40
C THR A 294 17.00 0.43 26.96
N ASP A 295 17.25 -0.57 27.82
CA ASP A 295 16.94 -1.97 27.55
C ASP A 295 15.46 -2.16 27.18
N ASP A 296 14.53 -1.49 27.88
CA ASP A 296 13.08 -1.57 27.61
C ASP A 296 12.71 -1.07 26.20
N VAL A 297 13.38 -0.01 25.73
CA VAL A 297 13.16 0.54 24.37
C VAL A 297 13.70 -0.43 23.32
N LYS A 298 14.86 -1.03 23.58
CA LYS A 298 15.45 -2.03 22.69
C LYS A 298 14.62 -3.30 22.63
N GLU A 299 14.03 -3.71 23.75
CA GLU A 299 13.07 -4.82 23.81
C GLU A 299 11.81 -4.53 22.98
N ALA A 300 11.23 -3.33 23.10
CA ALA A 300 10.08 -2.93 22.28
C ALA A 300 10.38 -2.92 20.77
N ILE A 301 11.56 -2.43 20.39
CA ILE A 301 12.04 -2.43 19.01
C ILE A 301 12.30 -3.86 18.52
N ALA A 302 12.83 -4.75 19.37
CA ALA A 302 13.00 -6.15 19.03
C ALA A 302 11.65 -6.79 18.67
N LEU A 303 10.62 -6.59 19.50
CA LEU A 303 9.28 -7.09 19.21
C LEU A 303 8.72 -6.54 17.90
N GLN A 304 8.95 -5.25 17.62
CA GLN A 304 8.54 -4.63 16.36
C GLN A 304 9.23 -5.25 15.13
N LEU A 305 10.54 -5.53 15.22
CA LEU A 305 11.32 -6.15 14.14
C LEU A 305 10.88 -7.59 13.83
N PHE A 306 10.49 -8.37 14.85
CA PHE A 306 9.91 -9.70 14.63
C PHE A 306 8.47 -9.64 14.13
N GLY A 307 7.76 -8.54 14.40
CA GLY A 307 6.38 -8.33 13.98
C GLY A 307 5.36 -9.19 14.73
N GLY A 308 4.08 -8.86 14.61
CA GLY A 308 2.98 -9.69 15.09
C GLY A 308 2.36 -10.54 13.98
N ILE A 309 1.57 -11.53 14.38
CA ILE A 309 0.88 -12.42 13.44
C ILE A 309 -0.43 -11.77 13.02
N ALA A 310 -0.57 -11.45 11.74
CA ALA A 310 -1.85 -11.07 11.16
C ALA A 310 -2.81 -12.26 11.18
N LYS A 311 -4.06 -12.03 11.58
CA LYS A 311 -5.09 -13.10 11.65
C LYS A 311 -6.20 -12.80 10.67
N GLU A 312 -6.54 -13.79 9.85
CA GLU A 312 -7.75 -13.73 9.03
C GLU A 312 -8.91 -14.30 9.85
N MET A 313 -9.98 -13.52 9.94
CA MET A 313 -11.20 -13.92 10.61
C MET A 313 -12.08 -14.74 9.64
N PRO A 314 -12.97 -15.60 10.14
CA PRO A 314 -13.91 -16.36 9.32
C PRO A 314 -14.79 -15.49 8.40
N ASP A 315 -14.99 -14.22 8.75
CA ASP A 315 -15.80 -13.26 8.01
C ASP A 315 -15.04 -12.55 6.88
N GLY A 316 -13.79 -12.93 6.60
CA GLY A 316 -12.93 -12.34 5.57
C GLY A 316 -12.27 -11.01 5.97
N SER A 317 -12.42 -10.57 7.22
CA SER A 317 -11.70 -9.42 7.77
C SER A 317 -10.29 -9.82 8.25
N ARG A 318 -9.31 -8.92 8.07
CA ARG A 318 -7.91 -9.14 8.48
C ARG A 318 -7.60 -8.31 9.72
N LEU A 319 -7.23 -8.98 10.81
CA LEU A 319 -6.66 -8.35 11.99
C LEU A 319 -5.19 -8.02 11.73
N ARG A 320 -4.81 -6.76 11.97
CA ARG A 320 -3.45 -6.25 11.79
C ARG A 320 -2.48 -6.90 12.78
N GLY A 321 -1.32 -7.32 12.28
CA GLY A 321 -0.21 -7.83 13.10
C GLY A 321 0.92 -6.81 13.35
N ASP A 322 0.94 -5.69 12.64
CA ASP A 322 2.04 -4.73 12.75
C ASP A 322 1.98 -3.93 14.06
N ILE A 323 3.16 -3.76 14.68
CA ILE A 323 3.31 -3.05 15.94
C ILE A 323 3.85 -1.64 15.66
N HIS A 324 3.13 -0.62 16.12
CA HIS A 324 3.57 0.77 16.06
C HIS A 324 4.27 1.17 17.35
N VAL A 325 5.46 1.75 17.23
CA VAL A 325 6.26 2.20 18.38
C VAL A 325 6.54 3.70 18.23
N LEU A 326 6.19 4.48 19.26
CA LEU A 326 6.51 5.91 19.34
C LEU A 326 7.59 6.14 20.40
N LEU A 327 8.73 6.69 20.00
CA LEU A 327 9.84 7.02 20.90
C LEU A 327 9.76 8.50 21.34
N VAL A 328 9.22 8.74 22.53
CA VAL A 328 9.16 10.08 23.14
C VAL A 328 10.26 10.23 24.18
N GLY A 329 10.90 11.40 24.22
CA GLY A 329 11.95 11.69 25.19
C GLY A 329 12.70 12.98 24.85
N ASP A 330 13.65 13.36 25.69
CA ASP A 330 14.41 14.59 25.50
C ASP A 330 15.29 14.57 24.24
N PRO A 331 15.72 15.73 23.72
CA PRO A 331 16.80 15.80 22.74
C PRO A 331 18.09 15.21 23.34
N GLY A 332 18.86 14.47 22.53
CA GLY A 332 20.19 13.99 22.92
C GLY A 332 20.26 12.58 23.52
N ILE A 333 19.14 11.89 23.76
CA ILE A 333 19.12 10.47 24.22
C ILE A 333 19.28 9.45 23.07
N ALA A 334 19.95 9.84 21.98
CA ALA A 334 20.25 8.97 20.83
C ALA A 334 19.05 8.33 20.08
N LYS A 335 17.81 8.81 20.26
CA LYS A 335 16.60 8.32 19.53
C LYS A 335 16.80 8.20 18.02
N SER A 336 17.27 9.27 17.37
CA SER A 336 17.53 9.29 15.92
C SER A 336 18.59 8.27 15.50
N GLN A 337 19.57 8.00 16.38
CA GLN A 337 20.61 7.01 16.11
C GLN A 337 20.07 5.57 16.21
N ILE A 338 19.17 5.32 17.17
CA ILE A 338 18.44 4.05 17.27
C ILE A 338 17.61 3.83 16.01
N LEU A 339 16.81 4.82 15.58
CA LEU A 339 15.98 4.71 14.38
C LEU A 339 16.80 4.40 13.11
N ARG A 340 17.93 5.07 12.91
CA ARG A 340 18.85 4.77 11.78
C ARG A 340 19.40 3.36 11.84
N TYR A 341 19.71 2.85 13.04
CA TYR A 341 20.19 1.48 13.21
C TYR A 341 19.09 0.46 12.88
N VAL A 342 17.86 0.70 13.32
CA VAL A 342 16.69 -0.15 13.04
C VAL A 342 16.39 -0.21 11.54
N VAL A 343 16.48 0.93 10.85
CA VAL A 343 16.32 1.00 9.38
C VAL A 343 17.37 0.18 8.66
N LYS A 344 18.62 0.15 9.15
CA LYS A 344 19.69 -0.69 8.59
C LYS A 344 19.53 -2.18 8.90
N LEU A 345 18.83 -2.51 9.99
CA LEU A 345 18.59 -3.90 10.39
C LEU A 345 17.35 -4.49 9.72
N SER A 346 16.36 -3.65 9.38
CA SER A 346 15.11 -4.07 8.76
C SER A 346 15.30 -4.37 7.27
N PRO A 347 14.70 -5.45 6.75
CA PRO A 347 14.83 -5.85 5.35
C PRO A 347 14.26 -4.81 4.36
N ARG A 348 13.23 -4.08 4.80
CA ARG A 348 12.60 -2.99 4.04
C ARG A 348 12.50 -1.76 4.94
N GLY A 349 13.66 -1.27 5.36
CA GLY A 349 13.79 -0.09 6.21
C GLY A 349 13.82 1.21 5.41
N ILE A 350 12.92 2.14 5.70
CA ILE A 350 12.96 3.50 5.14
C ILE A 350 13.05 4.51 6.27
N TYR A 351 14.04 5.41 6.17
CA TYR A 351 14.22 6.52 7.10
C TYR A 351 13.72 7.81 6.46
N THR A 352 12.81 8.50 7.14
CA THR A 352 12.34 9.83 6.73
C THR A 352 12.37 10.81 7.91
N SER A 353 12.53 12.10 7.60
CA SER A 353 12.40 13.17 8.59
C SER A 353 11.05 13.86 8.43
N GLY A 354 10.41 14.20 9.54
CA GLY A 354 9.10 14.84 9.57
C GLY A 354 9.06 16.16 8.80
N LYS A 355 10.15 16.96 8.80
CA LYS A 355 10.17 18.22 8.04
C LYS A 355 10.17 18.03 6.52
N SER A 356 10.71 16.93 6.02
CA SER A 356 10.84 16.65 4.58
C SER A 356 9.77 15.69 4.04
N SER A 357 8.92 15.16 4.94
CA SER A 357 7.92 14.15 4.60
C SER A 357 6.57 14.81 4.37
N THR A 358 6.21 15.02 3.11
CA THR A 358 4.86 15.46 2.73
C THR A 358 3.93 14.25 2.58
N SER A 359 2.62 14.47 2.67
CA SER A 359 1.57 13.47 2.45
C SER A 359 1.80 12.70 1.14
N ALA A 360 2.14 13.44 0.09
CA ALA A 360 2.51 12.94 -1.22
C ALA A 360 3.78 12.06 -1.17
N GLY A 361 4.84 12.51 -0.49
CA GLY A 361 6.09 11.75 -0.34
C GLY A 361 5.97 10.51 0.55
N LEU A 362 4.98 10.46 1.45
CA LEU A 362 4.70 9.31 2.31
C LEU A 362 3.82 8.26 1.62
N THR A 363 2.85 8.68 0.80
CA THR A 363 1.83 7.82 0.19
C THR A 363 2.17 7.43 -1.26
N ALA A 364 1.62 8.12 -2.26
CA ALA A 364 1.92 7.92 -3.67
C ALA A 364 1.74 9.24 -4.41
N THR A 365 2.57 9.50 -5.43
CA THR A 365 2.52 10.73 -6.23
C THR A 365 2.41 10.44 -7.70
N ALA A 366 1.56 11.18 -8.40
CA ALA A 366 1.54 11.17 -9.86
C ALA A 366 2.60 12.15 -10.38
N VAL A 367 3.66 11.62 -10.99
CA VAL A 367 4.74 12.42 -11.58
C VAL A 367 4.69 12.24 -13.10
N LYS A 368 4.83 13.35 -13.83
CA LYS A 368 4.94 13.29 -15.29
C LYS A 368 6.34 12.81 -15.65
N ASP A 369 6.42 11.71 -16.37
CA ASP A 369 7.69 11.07 -16.70
C ASP A 369 8.40 11.79 -17.85
N GLU A 370 9.35 12.66 -17.51
CA GLU A 370 10.25 13.29 -18.50
C GLU A 370 11.33 12.34 -19.05
N PHE A 371 11.48 11.15 -18.47
CA PHE A 371 12.50 10.17 -18.86
C PHE A 371 12.03 9.24 -19.99
N GLY A 372 10.73 8.93 -20.05
CA GLY A 372 10.06 8.19 -21.12
C GLY A 372 9.30 9.10 -22.10
N ASP A 373 8.05 8.73 -22.41
CA ASP A 373 7.19 9.41 -23.40
C ASP A 373 6.41 10.64 -22.86
N GLY A 374 6.74 11.16 -21.67
CA GLY A 374 5.97 12.26 -21.06
C GLY A 374 4.62 11.83 -20.45
N ARG A 375 4.42 10.53 -20.22
CA ARG A 375 3.19 9.98 -19.61
C ARG A 375 3.20 10.18 -18.10
N TRP A 376 2.02 10.23 -17.48
CA TRP A 376 1.90 10.24 -16.03
C TRP A 376 2.24 8.86 -15.48
N THR A 377 3.17 8.81 -14.53
CA THR A 377 3.59 7.61 -13.81
C THR A 377 3.37 7.81 -12.32
N LEU A 378 2.97 6.75 -11.61
CA LEU A 378 2.83 6.78 -10.15
C LEU A 378 4.18 6.45 -9.51
N GLU A 379 4.70 7.36 -8.68
CA GLU A 379 5.83 7.11 -7.80
C GLU A 379 5.28 6.73 -6.41
N ALA A 380 5.70 5.55 -5.93
CA ALA A 380 5.39 5.10 -4.58
C ALA A 380 6.14 5.94 -3.55
N GLY A 381 5.43 6.39 -2.51
CA GLY A 381 5.98 7.11 -1.37
C GLY A 381 6.58 6.16 -0.34
N ALA A 382 7.17 6.75 0.70
CA ALA A 382 7.95 6.04 1.70
C ALA A 382 7.20 4.89 2.40
N LEU A 383 5.90 5.01 2.67
CA LEU A 383 5.13 3.94 3.34
C LEU A 383 4.85 2.77 2.41
N VAL A 384 4.58 3.04 1.14
CA VAL A 384 4.31 2.01 0.12
C VAL A 384 5.57 1.22 -0.18
N LEU A 385 6.72 1.90 -0.24
CA LEU A 385 8.02 1.26 -0.43
C LEU A 385 8.42 0.40 0.79
N ALA A 386 8.03 0.81 2.00
CA ALA A 386 8.28 0.10 3.26
C ALA A 386 7.20 -0.94 3.62
N ASP A 387 6.33 -1.34 2.69
CA ASP A 387 5.31 -2.36 2.95
C ASP A 387 5.96 -3.68 3.43
N MET A 388 5.35 -4.29 4.45
CA MET A 388 5.89 -5.44 5.21
C MET A 388 7.30 -5.20 5.82
N GLY A 389 7.70 -3.94 5.98
CA GLY A 389 8.99 -3.51 6.52
C GLY A 389 8.84 -2.52 7.67
N ILE A 390 9.81 -1.60 7.81
CA ILE A 390 9.79 -0.55 8.84
C ILE A 390 9.98 0.82 8.20
N ALA A 391 8.99 1.69 8.37
CA ALA A 391 9.12 3.12 8.11
C ALA A 391 9.47 3.86 9.41
N ALA A 392 10.69 4.38 9.51
CA ALA A 392 11.14 5.18 10.64
C ALA A 392 10.99 6.67 10.34
N VAL A 393 10.09 7.34 11.06
CA VAL A 393 9.86 8.79 10.95
C VAL A 393 10.49 9.50 12.14
N ASP A 394 11.51 10.33 11.88
CA ASP A 394 12.17 11.16 12.90
C ASP A 394 11.56 12.56 12.95
N GLU A 395 11.66 13.25 14.09
CA GLU A 395 11.06 14.59 14.31
C GLU A 395 9.55 14.67 13.93
N LEU A 396 8.75 13.68 14.32
CA LEU A 396 7.31 13.62 14.04
C LEU A 396 6.55 14.87 14.54
N ASP A 397 7.05 15.50 15.60
CA ASP A 397 6.51 16.75 16.16
C ASP A 397 6.63 17.93 15.20
N LYS A 398 7.58 17.90 14.26
CA LYS A 398 7.82 18.95 13.25
C LYS A 398 7.05 18.76 11.95
N MET A 399 6.26 17.68 11.82
CA MET A 399 5.37 17.48 10.67
C MET A 399 4.21 18.47 10.67
N ALA A 400 3.78 18.88 9.47
CA ALA A 400 2.53 19.60 9.30
C ALA A 400 1.34 18.74 9.71
N LYS A 401 0.25 19.37 10.15
CA LYS A 401 -0.93 18.63 10.64
C LYS A 401 -1.57 17.80 9.53
N GLU A 402 -1.59 18.34 8.31
CA GLU A 402 -2.10 17.70 7.11
C GLU A 402 -1.29 16.43 6.75
N ASP A 403 0.04 16.51 6.85
CA ASP A 403 0.94 15.38 6.57
C ASP A 403 0.89 14.30 7.65
N ARG A 404 0.60 14.69 8.89
CA ARG A 404 0.34 13.74 9.98
C ARG A 404 -0.97 12.99 9.72
N SER A 405 -2.04 13.66 9.28
CA SER A 405 -3.32 13.03 8.93
C SER A 405 -3.19 11.92 7.88
N ALA A 406 -2.24 12.02 6.93
CA ALA A 406 -2.00 10.96 5.95
C ALA A 406 -1.43 9.68 6.59
N LEU A 407 -0.70 9.78 7.71
CA LEU A 407 -0.25 8.61 8.47
C LEU A 407 -1.41 7.92 9.17
N HIS A 408 -2.42 8.68 9.63
CA HIS A 408 -3.61 8.12 10.27
C HIS A 408 -4.35 7.15 9.33
N GLU A 409 -4.44 7.41 8.02
CA GLU A 409 -5.08 6.47 7.08
C GLU A 409 -4.37 5.11 7.01
N ALA A 410 -3.04 5.09 7.09
CA ALA A 410 -2.25 3.85 7.13
C ALA A 410 -2.24 3.19 8.54
N MET A 411 -2.69 3.91 9.57
CA MET A 411 -2.59 3.53 10.97
C MET A 411 -3.95 3.21 11.63
N GLU A 412 -5.07 3.78 11.17
CA GLU A 412 -6.34 3.80 11.89
C GLU A 412 -7.35 2.71 11.49
N GLN A 413 -8.10 2.30 12.50
CA GLN A 413 -9.28 1.44 12.41
C GLN A 413 -10.55 2.27 12.65
N GLN A 414 -11.65 1.82 12.05
CA GLN A 414 -12.95 2.50 11.92
C GLN A 414 -13.68 2.58 13.29
N CYS A 415 -14.09 3.77 13.74
CA CYS A 415 -14.70 3.96 15.07
C CYS A 415 -15.87 4.98 15.11
N TYR A 416 -16.79 4.76 16.05
CA TYR A 416 -17.87 5.69 16.47
C TYR A 416 -17.41 6.57 17.63
N ASP A 417 -18.11 7.67 17.92
CA ASP A 417 -17.90 8.46 19.15
C ASP A 417 -18.43 7.75 20.41
N ASP A 418 -18.02 8.25 21.58
CA ASP A 418 -18.34 7.67 22.88
C ASP A 418 -19.81 7.89 23.31
N VAL A 419 -20.48 8.87 22.69
CA VAL A 419 -21.85 9.27 22.99
C VAL A 419 -22.89 8.64 22.04
N THR A 420 -22.47 7.94 20.98
CA THR A 420 -23.42 7.22 20.10
C THR A 420 -24.14 6.12 20.89
N GLU A 421 -25.46 6.02 20.73
CA GLU A 421 -26.28 4.98 21.37
C GLU A 421 -26.30 3.70 20.53
N VAL A 422 -26.22 2.57 21.22
CA VAL A 422 -26.26 1.22 20.66
C VAL A 422 -27.41 0.45 21.28
N LEU A 423 -28.19 -0.23 20.43
CA LEU A 423 -29.28 -1.09 20.88
C LEU A 423 -28.72 -2.43 21.34
N THR A 424 -28.92 -2.76 22.63
CA THR A 424 -28.60 -4.06 23.22
C THR A 424 -29.87 -4.83 23.58
N GLU A 425 -29.75 -6.11 23.89
CA GLU A 425 -30.88 -6.93 24.38
C GLU A 425 -31.54 -6.34 25.64
N GLY A 426 -30.77 -5.62 26.47
CA GLY A 426 -31.24 -4.92 27.66
C GLY A 426 -31.78 -3.50 27.42
N GLY A 427 -31.80 -3.04 26.16
CA GLY A 427 -32.19 -1.68 25.77
C GLY A 427 -31.03 -0.84 25.23
N TRP A 428 -31.26 0.46 25.10
CA TRP A 428 -30.26 1.40 24.58
C TRP A 428 -29.17 1.66 25.63
N LYS A 429 -27.91 1.56 25.21
CA LYS A 429 -26.72 1.91 25.99
C LYS A 429 -25.83 2.85 25.17
N LEU A 430 -25.08 3.72 25.82
CA LEU A 430 -24.05 4.50 25.13
C LEU A 430 -22.91 3.58 24.71
N PHE A 431 -22.23 3.90 23.60
CA PHE A 431 -21.13 3.10 23.05
C PHE A 431 -20.03 2.84 24.09
N ARG A 432 -19.72 3.83 24.93
CA ARG A 432 -18.77 3.72 26.05
C ARG A 432 -19.18 2.75 27.17
N ASP A 433 -20.48 2.48 27.31
CA ASP A 433 -21.06 1.68 28.39
C ASP A 433 -21.40 0.25 27.92
N VAL A 434 -21.10 -0.11 26.66
CA VAL A 434 -21.26 -1.46 26.12
C VAL A 434 -20.13 -2.35 26.64
N THR A 435 -20.50 -3.52 27.15
CA THR A 435 -19.57 -4.52 27.69
C THR A 435 -19.59 -5.81 26.89
N SER A 436 -18.60 -6.70 27.06
CA SER A 436 -18.51 -7.98 26.33
C SER A 436 -19.71 -8.90 26.56
N ASP A 437 -20.41 -8.71 27.68
CA ASP A 437 -21.56 -9.49 28.07
C ASP A 437 -22.86 -8.99 27.41
N ASP A 438 -22.84 -7.79 26.84
CA ASP A 438 -24.00 -7.20 26.17
C ASP A 438 -24.14 -7.76 24.76
N ARG A 439 -25.34 -8.24 24.41
CA ARG A 439 -25.65 -8.64 23.03
C ARG A 439 -26.19 -7.43 22.27
N VAL A 440 -25.46 -6.99 21.26
CA VAL A 440 -25.76 -5.82 20.42
C VAL A 440 -26.60 -6.23 19.22
N ALA A 441 -27.59 -5.42 18.88
CA ALA A 441 -28.42 -5.62 17.70
C ALA A 441 -27.61 -5.38 16.41
N THR A 442 -27.52 -6.40 15.55
CA THR A 442 -26.84 -6.37 14.26
C THR A 442 -27.77 -6.87 13.15
N LEU A 443 -27.43 -6.52 11.90
CA LEU A 443 -28.14 -6.97 10.71
C LEU A 443 -27.31 -8.08 10.05
N SER A 444 -27.91 -9.25 9.87
CA SER A 444 -27.29 -10.34 9.11
C SER A 444 -27.24 -10.00 7.61
N PRO A 445 -26.39 -10.68 6.81
CA PRO A 445 -26.34 -10.49 5.36
C PRO A 445 -27.69 -10.70 4.65
N ASP A 446 -28.54 -11.57 5.20
CA ASP A 446 -29.89 -11.84 4.71
C ASP A 446 -30.92 -10.76 5.14
N GLY A 447 -30.48 -9.76 5.89
CA GLY A 447 -31.31 -8.67 6.40
C GLY A 447 -32.14 -9.01 7.63
N ARG A 448 -31.78 -10.05 8.39
CA ARG A 448 -32.44 -10.40 9.66
C ARG A 448 -31.83 -9.60 10.81
N LEU A 449 -32.66 -9.25 11.79
CA LEU A 449 -32.17 -8.65 13.04
C LEU A 449 -31.69 -9.77 13.96
N GLU A 450 -30.45 -9.70 14.43
CA GLU A 450 -29.88 -10.64 15.39
C GLU A 450 -29.20 -9.88 16.53
N TYR A 451 -29.15 -10.47 17.72
CA TYR A 451 -28.41 -9.92 18.86
C TYR A 451 -27.11 -10.72 19.01
N ALA A 452 -25.99 -10.10 18.65
CA ALA A 452 -24.67 -10.72 18.65
C ALA A 452 -23.80 -10.14 19.78
N ALA A 453 -22.97 -10.97 20.41
CA ALA A 453 -21.98 -10.48 21.37
C ALA A 453 -20.85 -9.75 20.62
N PRO A 454 -20.36 -8.60 21.12
CA PRO A 454 -19.20 -7.92 20.57
C PRO A 454 -18.00 -8.87 20.50
N SER A 455 -17.37 -8.95 19.33
CA SER A 455 -16.17 -9.77 19.13
C SER A 455 -14.91 -9.15 19.75
N GLY A 456 -14.93 -7.84 20.03
CA GLY A 456 -13.86 -7.11 20.69
C GLY A 456 -14.20 -5.63 20.86
N PHE A 457 -13.47 -4.94 21.74
CA PHE A 457 -13.60 -3.50 21.98
C PHE A 457 -12.37 -2.77 21.45
N VAL A 458 -12.60 -1.73 20.65
CA VAL A 458 -11.56 -0.82 20.18
C VAL A 458 -11.95 0.57 20.65
N ALA A 459 -11.11 1.15 21.51
CA ALA A 459 -11.27 2.50 22.01
C ALA A 459 -9.92 3.22 21.87
N SER A 460 -9.94 4.42 21.29
CA SER A 460 -8.76 5.26 21.11
C SER A 460 -9.17 6.73 21.20
N ASP A 461 -8.32 7.55 21.81
CA ASP A 461 -8.50 8.99 21.79
C ASP A 461 -8.32 9.51 20.34
N TYR A 462 -9.29 10.26 19.83
CA TYR A 462 -9.28 10.79 18.47
C TYR A 462 -9.24 12.33 18.49
N ASP A 463 -8.18 12.91 17.93
CA ASP A 463 -7.94 14.37 17.86
C ASP A 463 -8.10 14.90 16.41
N GLY A 464 -9.23 14.54 15.79
CA GLY A 464 -9.57 14.92 14.41
C GLY A 464 -11.02 15.40 14.29
N GLU A 465 -11.39 15.83 13.08
CA GLU A 465 -12.78 16.21 12.81
C GLU A 465 -13.66 14.96 12.69
N LEU A 466 -14.83 15.00 13.32
CA LEU A 466 -15.86 13.96 13.25
C LEU A 466 -17.02 14.44 12.36
N TYR A 467 -17.61 13.51 11.63
CA TYR A 467 -18.83 13.75 10.88
C TYR A 467 -20.04 13.55 11.79
N TYR A 468 -20.70 14.64 12.13
CA TYR A 468 -21.92 14.63 12.93
C TYR A 468 -23.17 14.55 12.04
N ILE A 469 -23.94 13.48 12.18
CA ILE A 469 -25.18 13.25 11.44
C ILE A 469 -26.35 13.34 12.39
N LYS A 470 -27.07 14.48 12.35
CA LYS A 470 -28.30 14.69 13.12
C LYS A 470 -29.51 14.74 12.21
N SER A 471 -30.42 13.81 12.40
CA SER A 471 -31.71 13.75 11.72
C SER A 471 -32.81 13.34 12.71
N ARG A 472 -34.07 13.31 12.27
CA ARG A 472 -35.16 12.72 13.07
C ARG A 472 -34.99 11.21 13.31
N GLN A 473 -34.08 10.55 12.60
CA GLN A 473 -33.97 9.10 12.50
C GLN A 473 -32.66 8.55 13.08
N VAL A 474 -31.63 9.38 13.13
CA VAL A 474 -30.27 9.01 13.53
C VAL A 474 -29.61 10.25 14.12
N ASP A 475 -28.93 10.06 15.24
CA ASP A 475 -28.04 11.02 15.88
C ASP A 475 -26.73 10.29 16.20
N LEU A 476 -25.69 10.49 15.38
CA LEU A 476 -24.39 9.82 15.54
C LEU A 476 -23.24 10.71 15.11
N ALA A 477 -22.05 10.46 15.67
CA ALA A 477 -20.80 11.02 15.18
C ALA A 477 -19.82 9.90 14.82
N VAL A 478 -19.20 10.00 13.65
CA VAL A 478 -18.29 8.98 13.12
C VAL A 478 -17.01 9.59 12.56
N THR A 479 -15.94 8.80 12.56
CA THR A 479 -14.69 9.20 11.89
C THR A 479 -14.87 9.23 10.36
N PRO A 480 -14.07 10.02 9.63
CA PRO A 480 -14.16 10.11 8.16
C PRO A 480 -14.09 8.76 7.44
N ASN A 481 -13.31 7.81 7.98
CA ASN A 481 -13.05 6.51 7.36
C ASN A 481 -14.09 5.44 7.75
N HIS A 482 -15.10 5.82 8.54
CA HIS A 482 -16.13 4.91 9.01
C HIS A 482 -17.04 4.45 7.86
N ARG A 483 -17.29 3.14 7.76
CA ARG A 483 -18.15 2.57 6.70
C ARG A 483 -19.61 2.59 7.13
N MET A 484 -20.37 3.48 6.53
CA MET A 484 -21.80 3.63 6.74
C MET A 484 -22.57 2.66 5.83
N TYR A 485 -23.50 1.90 6.41
CA TYR A 485 -24.42 1.08 5.62
C TYR A 485 -25.63 1.90 5.16
N VAL A 486 -25.51 2.52 3.99
CA VAL A 486 -26.48 3.52 3.48
C VAL A 486 -26.82 3.26 2.02
N ASN A 487 -27.97 3.79 1.60
CA ASN A 487 -28.36 3.85 0.19
C ASN A 487 -28.37 5.32 -0.27
N LEU A 488 -27.70 5.60 -1.40
CA LEU A 488 -27.55 6.94 -1.98
C LEU A 488 -28.43 7.16 -3.24
N ASN A 489 -29.26 6.18 -3.61
CA ASN A 489 -30.11 6.26 -4.79
C ASN A 489 -31.26 7.26 -4.62
N ARG A 490 -31.58 7.97 -5.70
CA ARG A 490 -32.60 9.04 -5.74
C ARG A 490 -34.04 8.54 -5.93
N ARG A 491 -34.23 7.30 -6.43
CA ARG A 491 -35.57 6.75 -6.73
C ARG A 491 -36.22 6.26 -5.45
N ALA A 492 -37.47 6.68 -5.23
CA ALA A 492 -38.12 6.57 -3.92
C ALA A 492 -38.56 5.14 -3.55
N ASP A 493 -38.80 4.29 -4.56
CA ASP A 493 -39.54 3.03 -4.43
C ASP A 493 -38.68 1.75 -4.42
N GLU A 494 -37.37 1.86 -4.67
CA GLU A 494 -36.45 0.71 -4.62
C GLU A 494 -35.71 0.67 -3.28
N TRP A 495 -35.99 -0.35 -2.46
CA TRP A 495 -35.22 -0.69 -1.25
C TRP A 495 -33.96 -1.51 -1.56
N GLU A 496 -33.56 -1.56 -2.84
CA GLU A 496 -32.39 -2.25 -3.34
C GLU A 496 -31.19 -1.29 -3.43
N GLY A 497 -29.98 -1.79 -3.16
CA GLY A 497 -28.74 -1.01 -3.28
C GLY A 497 -28.19 -0.38 -1.99
N PHE A 498 -28.49 -0.94 -0.82
CA PHE A 498 -27.73 -0.60 0.39
C PHE A 498 -26.32 -1.18 0.31
N GLY A 499 -25.33 -0.35 0.59
CA GLY A 499 -23.92 -0.74 0.57
C GLY A 499 -23.15 -0.08 1.70
N LEU A 500 -21.98 -0.64 2.00
CA LEU A 500 -21.01 -0.01 2.89
C LEU A 500 -20.24 1.05 2.09
N ILE A 501 -20.33 2.30 2.52
CA ILE A 501 -19.66 3.44 1.89
C ILE A 501 -18.91 4.19 2.98
N ARG A 502 -17.66 4.59 2.75
CA ARG A 502 -16.90 5.40 3.72
C ARG A 502 -17.51 6.80 3.84
N MET A 503 -17.49 7.38 5.03
CA MET A 503 -18.18 8.63 5.30
C MET A 503 -17.61 9.83 4.49
N ASP A 504 -16.29 9.88 4.33
CA ASP A 504 -15.56 10.84 3.49
C ASP A 504 -15.94 10.79 1.99
N GLU A 505 -16.27 9.59 1.50
CA GLU A 505 -16.71 9.37 0.12
C GLU A 505 -18.19 9.73 -0.12
N VAL A 506 -18.99 9.92 0.94
CA VAL A 506 -20.41 10.23 0.77
C VAL A 506 -20.59 11.69 0.34
N PRO A 507 -21.25 11.95 -0.81
CA PRO A 507 -21.45 13.33 -1.25
C PRO A 507 -22.37 14.10 -0.30
N THR A 508 -21.87 15.20 0.27
CA THR A 508 -22.59 16.07 1.23
C THR A 508 -23.94 16.60 0.73
N HIS A 509 -24.14 16.67 -0.59
CA HIS A 509 -25.37 17.13 -1.22
C HIS A 509 -26.41 16.03 -1.51
N LYS A 510 -26.09 14.75 -1.24
CA LYS A 510 -27.02 13.62 -1.43
C LYS A 510 -27.69 13.25 -0.12
N ARG A 511 -28.98 12.90 -0.19
CA ARG A 511 -29.72 12.36 0.96
C ARG A 511 -29.26 10.92 1.21
N MET A 512 -28.74 10.66 2.40
CA MET A 512 -28.45 9.31 2.89
C MET A 512 -29.75 8.65 3.36
N ARG A 513 -29.98 7.39 2.98
CA ARG A 513 -31.02 6.55 3.57
C ARG A 513 -30.38 5.47 4.43
N PHE A 514 -30.83 5.37 5.68
CA PHE A 514 -30.49 4.29 6.60
C PHE A 514 -31.49 3.14 6.45
N LYS A 515 -31.02 1.90 6.53
CA LYS A 515 -31.90 0.72 6.53
C LYS A 515 -32.60 0.64 7.88
N LYS A 516 -33.94 0.58 7.86
CA LYS A 516 -34.79 0.62 9.06
C LYS A 516 -35.59 -0.65 9.29
N ASN A 517 -35.69 -1.46 8.25
CA ASN A 517 -36.41 -2.71 8.29
C ASN A 517 -35.42 -3.86 8.46
N ALA A 518 -35.85 -4.84 9.24
CA ALA A 518 -35.20 -6.12 9.34
C ALA A 518 -36.27 -7.21 9.20
N VAL A 519 -35.87 -8.35 8.66
CA VAL A 519 -36.73 -9.53 8.60
C VAL A 519 -36.78 -10.14 9.99
N TRP A 520 -37.95 -10.07 10.63
CA TRP A 520 -38.20 -10.73 11.92
C TRP A 520 -38.38 -12.23 11.71
N THR A 521 -37.62 -13.05 12.44
CA THR A 521 -37.66 -14.52 12.36
C THR A 521 -38.03 -15.18 13.69
N GLY A 522 -38.41 -14.40 14.70
CA GLY A 522 -38.82 -14.93 16.01
C GLY A 522 -40.22 -15.56 15.99
N GLU A 523 -40.52 -16.36 17.02
CA GLU A 523 -41.83 -16.96 17.21
C GLU A 523 -42.91 -15.88 17.39
N ARG A 524 -44.01 -16.00 16.64
CA ARG A 524 -45.15 -15.08 16.77
C ARG A 524 -45.89 -15.41 18.06
N GLN A 525 -45.81 -14.54 19.05
CA GLN A 525 -46.63 -14.66 20.25
C GLN A 525 -48.08 -14.34 19.88
N GLU A 526 -49.00 -15.26 20.20
CA GLU A 526 -50.43 -15.06 19.92
C GLU A 526 -51.11 -14.17 20.97
N THR A 527 -50.58 -14.12 22.19
CA THR A 527 -51.17 -13.37 23.31
C THR A 527 -50.13 -12.60 24.11
N TYR A 528 -50.47 -11.37 24.51
CA TYR A 528 -49.70 -10.54 25.43
C TYR A 528 -50.32 -10.57 26.83
N GLU A 529 -49.49 -10.67 27.87
CA GLU A 529 -49.93 -10.72 29.27
C GLU A 529 -49.50 -9.45 30.02
N ILE A 530 -50.47 -8.66 30.48
CA ILE A 530 -50.21 -7.47 31.31
C ILE A 530 -50.05 -7.91 32.76
N PRO A 531 -48.91 -7.59 33.42
CA PRO A 531 -48.60 -8.07 34.75
C PRO A 531 -49.62 -7.58 35.79
N PRO A 532 -49.85 -8.37 36.85
CA PRO A 532 -50.78 -8.01 37.90
C PRO A 532 -50.25 -6.86 38.77
N VAL A 533 -51.15 -6.04 39.30
CA VAL A 533 -50.80 -4.88 40.13
C VAL A 533 -51.48 -5.00 41.50
N LEU A 534 -50.77 -4.57 42.55
CA LEU A 534 -51.31 -4.52 43.90
C LEU A 534 -52.42 -3.46 43.98
N LYS A 535 -53.65 -3.93 44.21
CA LYS A 535 -54.81 -3.09 44.42
C LYS A 535 -55.09 -2.97 45.92
N PHE A 536 -55.02 -1.74 46.43
CA PHE A 536 -55.42 -1.40 47.79
C PHE A 536 -56.85 -0.85 47.75
N ALA A 537 -57.70 -1.30 48.68
CA ALA A 537 -59.04 -0.77 48.83
C ALA A 537 -59.00 0.63 49.48
N ASN A 538 -58.23 0.76 50.57
CA ASN A 538 -57.95 2.00 51.32
C ASN A 538 -56.47 2.04 51.79
N GLN A 539 -55.98 3.18 52.29
CA GLN A 539 -54.59 3.34 52.78
C GLN A 539 -54.18 2.33 53.87
N ASN A 540 -55.14 1.78 54.63
CA ASN A 540 -54.91 0.81 55.71
C ASN A 540 -55.26 -0.65 55.34
N SER A 541 -55.49 -0.97 54.06
CA SER A 541 -55.89 -2.32 53.62
C SER A 541 -54.70 -3.17 53.16
N LYS A 542 -54.73 -4.50 53.40
CA LYS A 542 -53.78 -5.44 52.77
C LYS A 542 -54.03 -5.46 51.26
N GLY A 543 -52.98 -5.21 50.46
CA GLY A 543 -53.10 -5.17 49.00
C GLY A 543 -53.51 -6.52 48.42
N LYS A 544 -54.51 -6.53 47.52
CA LYS A 544 -54.91 -7.71 46.75
C LYS A 544 -54.25 -7.63 45.37
N LEU A 545 -53.50 -8.66 44.99
CA LEU A 545 -52.91 -8.78 43.66
C LEU A 545 -54.04 -9.02 42.64
N THR A 546 -54.06 -8.23 41.55
CA THR A 546 -55.02 -8.48 40.46
C THR A 546 -54.62 -9.72 39.66
N GLU A 547 -55.52 -10.26 38.85
CA GLU A 547 -55.17 -11.31 37.89
C GLU A 547 -54.46 -10.69 36.66
N PRO A 548 -53.55 -11.42 36.00
CA PRO A 548 -52.96 -10.98 34.75
C PRO A 548 -54.02 -10.90 33.64
N ILE A 549 -53.92 -9.86 32.80
CA ILE A 549 -54.85 -9.65 31.68
C ILE A 549 -54.19 -10.17 30.41
N ARG A 550 -54.81 -11.15 29.76
CA ARG A 550 -54.37 -11.70 28.48
C ARG A 550 -55.12 -11.05 27.33
N ILE A 551 -54.38 -10.58 26.34
CA ILE A 551 -54.90 -9.85 25.16
C ILE A 551 -54.31 -10.51 23.92
N GLY A 552 -55.07 -10.59 22.82
CA GLY A 552 -54.50 -11.01 21.53
C GLY A 552 -53.37 -10.07 21.10
N MET A 553 -52.25 -10.62 20.63
CA MET A 553 -51.06 -9.82 20.33
C MET A 553 -51.32 -8.79 19.22
N ASP A 554 -52.09 -9.14 18.19
CA ASP A 554 -52.43 -8.22 17.10
C ASP A 554 -53.27 -7.03 17.61
N ASP A 555 -54.28 -7.28 18.46
CA ASP A 555 -55.11 -6.23 19.08
C ASP A 555 -54.31 -5.36 20.04
N TRP A 556 -53.38 -5.97 20.79
CA TRP A 556 -52.47 -5.26 21.68
C TRP A 556 -51.51 -4.34 20.93
N LEU A 557 -50.91 -4.81 19.84
CA LEU A 557 -49.98 -4.03 19.02
C LEU A 557 -50.69 -2.86 18.33
N GLU A 558 -51.91 -3.08 17.83
CA GLU A 558 -52.74 -2.02 17.24
C GLU A 558 -53.04 -0.92 18.28
N PHE A 559 -53.47 -1.32 19.48
CA PHE A 559 -53.69 -0.38 20.58
C PHE A 559 -52.43 0.34 21.04
N LEU A 560 -51.31 -0.38 21.15
CA LEU A 560 -50.02 0.18 21.54
C LEU A 560 -49.57 1.23 20.52
N GLY A 561 -49.79 1.00 19.23
CA GLY A 561 -49.54 1.98 18.16
C GLY A 561 -50.30 3.29 18.39
N TYR A 562 -51.61 3.21 18.63
CA TYR A 562 -52.43 4.40 18.95
C TYR A 562 -52.02 5.08 20.26
N PHE A 563 -51.64 4.30 21.27
CA PHE A 563 -51.16 4.85 22.53
C PHE A 563 -49.80 5.56 22.38
N LEU A 564 -48.90 5.03 21.55
CA LEU A 564 -47.59 5.65 21.30
C LEU A 564 -47.74 6.95 20.50
N SER A 565 -48.64 7.00 19.52
CA SER A 565 -48.88 8.22 18.73
C SER A 565 -49.61 9.32 19.50
N GLU A 566 -50.69 8.97 20.21
CA GLU A 566 -51.68 9.95 20.70
C GLU A 566 -52.07 9.76 22.18
N GLY A 567 -51.50 8.74 22.82
CA GLY A 567 -51.84 8.37 24.19
C GLY A 567 -51.05 9.13 25.26
N SER A 568 -51.60 9.19 26.47
CA SER A 568 -50.93 9.64 27.68
C SER A 568 -51.48 8.94 28.92
N VAL A 569 -50.65 8.79 29.95
CA VAL A 569 -51.07 8.25 31.25
C VAL A 569 -51.31 9.39 32.23
N GLN A 570 -52.50 9.42 32.83
CA GLN A 570 -52.82 10.36 33.89
C GLN A 570 -52.51 9.78 35.28
N ARG A 571 -51.91 10.65 36.10
CA ARG A 571 -51.50 10.38 37.47
C ARG A 571 -52.31 11.21 38.44
N HIS A 572 -52.56 10.66 39.63
CA HIS A 572 -53.25 11.37 40.69
C HIS A 572 -52.37 12.53 41.20
N HIS A 573 -52.92 13.73 41.32
CA HIS A 573 -52.15 14.95 41.59
C HIS A 573 -51.31 14.89 42.87
N GLN A 574 -51.84 14.27 43.93
CA GLN A 574 -51.17 14.19 45.25
C GLN A 574 -50.27 12.96 45.41
N THR A 575 -50.64 11.82 44.83
CA THR A 575 -49.97 10.52 45.10
C THR A 575 -49.11 10.05 43.92
N GLN A 576 -49.18 10.75 42.77
CA GLN A 576 -48.48 10.42 41.52
C GLN A 576 -48.77 9.01 40.96
N VAL A 577 -49.77 8.31 41.53
CA VAL A 577 -50.16 6.96 41.12
C VAL A 577 -50.89 7.04 39.77
N PRO A 578 -50.45 6.28 38.76
CA PRO A 578 -51.14 6.21 37.46
C PRO A 578 -52.49 5.50 37.63
N TYR A 579 -53.56 6.06 37.08
CA TYR A 579 -54.90 5.51 37.26
C TYR A 579 -55.76 5.48 36.00
N ARG A 580 -55.41 6.26 34.96
CA ARG A 580 -56.19 6.39 33.73
C ARG A 580 -55.30 6.57 32.52
N VAL A 581 -55.65 5.90 31.42
CA VAL A 581 -55.02 6.12 30.10
C VAL A 581 -55.95 6.97 29.26
N ILE A 582 -55.40 7.95 28.55
CA ILE A 582 -56.15 8.82 27.64
C ILE A 582 -55.53 8.76 26.25
N ILE A 583 -56.36 8.61 25.21
CA ILE A 583 -55.97 8.78 23.81
C ILE A 583 -56.76 9.95 23.25
N SER A 584 -56.06 10.95 22.70
CA SER A 584 -56.66 12.19 22.21
C SER A 584 -56.71 12.22 20.69
N GLN A 585 -57.90 12.20 20.09
CA GLN A 585 -58.09 12.21 18.63
C GLN A 585 -59.27 13.10 18.23
N LYS A 586 -59.06 13.91 17.19
CA LYS A 586 -60.06 14.85 16.63
C LYS A 586 -60.54 14.46 15.23
N ILE A 587 -59.80 13.60 14.53
CA ILE A 587 -60.12 13.18 13.16
C ILE A 587 -61.20 12.09 13.19
N PRO A 588 -62.38 12.30 12.59
CA PRO A 588 -63.52 11.38 12.70
C PRO A 588 -63.22 9.93 12.25
N GLU A 589 -62.44 9.75 11.18
CA GLU A 589 -62.07 8.42 10.66
C GLU A 589 -61.15 7.66 11.64
N SER A 590 -60.19 8.36 12.24
CA SER A 590 -59.29 7.80 13.25
C SER A 590 -60.01 7.52 14.57
N VAL A 591 -61.04 8.30 14.92
CA VAL A 591 -61.88 8.04 16.10
C VAL A 591 -62.62 6.70 15.97
N GLU A 592 -63.14 6.38 14.78
CA GLU A 592 -63.88 5.13 14.57
C GLU A 592 -62.97 3.90 14.61
N THR A 593 -61.79 3.98 14.00
CA THR A 593 -60.79 2.89 14.04
C THR A 593 -60.26 2.64 15.45
N ILE A 594 -59.93 3.70 16.21
CA ILE A 594 -59.52 3.58 17.62
C ILE A 594 -60.66 2.97 18.45
N ARG A 595 -61.93 3.36 18.21
CA ARG A 595 -63.08 2.78 18.90
C ARG A 595 -63.19 1.27 18.66
N GLN A 596 -63.10 0.82 17.41
CA GLN A 596 -63.16 -0.61 17.05
C GLN A 596 -62.00 -1.41 17.66
N CYS A 597 -60.82 -0.82 17.78
CA CYS A 597 -59.69 -1.43 18.51
C CYS A 597 -60.01 -1.55 20.00
N LEU A 598 -60.50 -0.49 20.65
CA LEU A 598 -60.82 -0.49 22.08
C LEU A 598 -61.98 -1.44 22.45
N GLU A 599 -62.94 -1.67 21.55
CA GLU A 599 -64.03 -2.63 21.75
C GLU A 599 -63.57 -4.09 21.74
N ARG A 600 -62.48 -4.41 21.03
CA ARG A 600 -61.85 -5.73 21.05
C ARG A 600 -61.06 -6.01 22.33
N LEU A 601 -60.71 -4.97 23.08
CA LEU A 601 -59.93 -5.09 24.31
C LEU A 601 -60.81 -5.31 25.56
N PRO A 602 -60.30 -5.97 26.60
CA PRO A 602 -61.06 -6.26 27.82
C PRO A 602 -61.25 -5.04 28.75
N PHE A 603 -61.11 -3.80 28.24
CA PHE A 603 -61.13 -2.58 29.03
C PHE A 603 -62.40 -1.76 28.81
N ARG A 604 -62.94 -1.21 29.91
CA ARG A 604 -64.01 -0.21 29.82
C ARG A 604 -63.42 1.16 29.46
N PHE A 605 -63.96 1.78 28.42
CA PHE A 605 -63.58 3.11 27.97
C PHE A 605 -64.79 4.05 27.86
N SER A 606 -64.54 5.35 27.90
CA SER A 606 -65.53 6.40 27.66
C SER A 606 -64.99 7.42 26.67
N TYR A 607 -65.83 7.92 25.75
CA TYR A 607 -65.44 8.93 24.75
C TYR A 607 -66.17 10.26 24.99
N ASN A 608 -65.42 11.35 25.18
CA ASN A 608 -65.97 12.67 25.50
C ASN A 608 -65.93 13.64 24.30
N GLY A 609 -66.00 13.13 23.07
CA GLY A 609 -65.99 13.95 21.85
C GLY A 609 -64.60 14.35 21.32
N ALA A 610 -63.55 14.19 22.14
CA ALA A 610 -62.15 14.43 21.74
C ALA A 610 -61.14 13.45 22.35
N ASN A 611 -61.52 12.74 23.41
CA ASN A 611 -60.63 11.89 24.21
C ASN A 611 -61.31 10.56 24.52
N PHE A 612 -60.61 9.46 24.28
CA PHE A 612 -60.92 8.15 24.83
C PHE A 612 -60.24 8.02 26.19
N ALA A 613 -61.03 7.73 27.23
CA ALA A 613 -60.55 7.56 28.60
C ALA A 613 -60.76 6.12 29.05
N ILE A 614 -59.66 5.43 29.38
CA ILE A 614 -59.65 4.02 29.80
C ILE A 614 -59.31 3.98 31.30
N ASN A 615 -60.28 3.59 32.11
CA ASN A 615 -60.17 3.57 33.57
C ASN A 615 -59.66 2.21 34.06
N ALA A 616 -58.44 1.85 33.65
CA ALA A 616 -57.78 0.60 34.03
C ALA A 616 -56.45 0.90 34.74
N LYS A 617 -56.43 0.74 36.07
CA LYS A 617 -55.23 1.01 36.90
C LYS A 617 -54.05 0.09 36.53
N GLN A 618 -54.33 -1.17 36.19
CA GLN A 618 -53.31 -2.15 35.77
C GLN A 618 -52.67 -1.74 34.45
N LEU A 619 -53.48 -1.37 33.45
CA LEU A 619 -53.00 -0.85 32.17
C LEU A 619 -52.25 0.48 32.34
N ALA A 620 -52.78 1.40 33.15
CA ALA A 620 -52.16 2.69 33.40
C ALA A 620 -50.80 2.54 34.11
N ALA A 621 -50.67 1.59 35.05
CA ALA A 621 -49.40 1.29 35.70
C ALA A 621 -48.39 0.68 34.74
N HIS A 622 -48.82 -0.24 33.86
CA HIS A 622 -47.98 -0.86 32.85
C HIS A 622 -47.45 0.15 31.81
N LEU A 623 -48.30 1.09 31.41
CA LEU A 623 -47.94 2.12 30.41
C LEU A 623 -47.30 3.38 31.02
N ALA A 624 -47.26 3.49 32.35
CA ALA A 624 -46.70 4.65 33.06
C ALA A 624 -45.23 4.98 32.74
N PRO A 625 -44.35 4.01 32.43
CA PRO A 625 -42.97 4.28 32.03
C PRO A 625 -42.86 5.06 30.72
N PHE A 626 -43.85 4.97 29.82
CA PHE A 626 -43.81 5.64 28.52
C PHE A 626 -44.07 7.16 28.58
N GLY A 627 -44.37 7.75 29.74
CA GLY A 627 -44.49 9.21 29.87
C GLY A 627 -45.69 9.86 29.14
N LYS A 628 -45.63 11.18 28.95
CA LYS A 628 -46.67 11.97 28.25
C LYS A 628 -46.47 11.97 26.72
N CYS A 629 -47.51 12.32 25.96
CA CYS A 629 -47.46 12.31 24.49
C CYS A 629 -46.29 13.08 23.85
N HIS A 630 -45.83 14.19 24.45
CA HIS A 630 -44.70 14.99 23.97
C HIS A 630 -43.34 14.55 24.54
N GLU A 631 -43.35 13.69 25.55
CA GLU A 631 -42.16 13.08 26.15
C GLU A 631 -41.88 11.70 25.52
N LYS A 632 -42.85 11.13 24.78
CA LYS A 632 -42.73 9.88 24.05
C LYS A 632 -41.86 10.07 22.81
N TYR A 633 -40.70 9.44 22.82
CA TYR A 633 -39.90 9.18 21.64
C TYR A 633 -39.87 7.68 21.43
N VAL A 634 -40.44 7.21 20.32
CA VAL A 634 -40.11 5.87 19.80
C VAL A 634 -38.95 6.13 18.85
N PRO A 635 -37.72 5.69 19.16
CA PRO A 635 -36.59 5.89 18.27
C PRO A 635 -36.83 5.34 16.86
#